data_AF-A0A6I2VI28-F1
#
_entry.id   AF-A0A6I2VI28-F1
#
_cell.length_a   1.000
_cell.length_b   1.000
_cell.length_c   1.000
_cell.angle_alpha   90.00
_cell.angle_beta   90.00
_cell.angle_gamma   90.00
#
_symmetry.space_group_name_H-M   'P 1'
#
loop_
_entity.id
_entity.type
_entity.pdbx_description
1 polymer ?
#
loop_
_entity_poly.entity_id
_entity_poly.type
_entity_poly.pdbx_seq_one_letter_code
_entity_poly.pdbx_strand_id
1 'polypeptide(L)'
;GSPADALGTNKLSSIIGTSAAAATYLRNTRIDLRTALPMAVAAFIGAGLGALLASHIPAASFRPIILVMLVGVWLWTWLKPAMGTVEQLRWEGQRRHYGVAVIAGLGIGFYDGLIGPGTGSFLLIVLVAGLGLSFLKASATAKIVNVGTNIAALIIFGFTGSVLWLLGLLMGACNLVGAVIGARTAIAKGSEFVRRVFLVVVALLILRLAWDVLAGS
;
A
#
# COMPACT_ATOMS: atom_id res chain seq x y z
N GLY A 1 -9.00 -24.38 6.54
CA GLY A 1 -8.67 -23.91 5.18
C GLY A 1 -7.17 -23.98 5.02
N SER A 2 -6.70 -24.26 3.80
CA SER A 2 -5.27 -24.25 3.48
C SER A 2 -4.69 -22.81 3.59
N PRO A 3 -3.37 -22.63 3.73
CA PRO A 3 -2.73 -21.30 3.70
C PRO A 3 -3.05 -20.50 2.43
N ALA A 4 -3.24 -21.20 1.30
CA ALA A 4 -3.65 -20.60 0.03
C ALA A 4 -5.08 -20.02 0.10
N ASP A 5 -6.01 -20.71 0.77
CA ASP A 5 -7.38 -20.23 0.97
C ASP A 5 -7.42 -18.94 1.81
N ALA A 6 -6.57 -18.87 2.84
CA ALA A 6 -6.45 -17.68 3.69
C ALA A 6 -5.87 -16.48 2.93
N LEU A 7 -4.91 -16.70 2.02
CA LEU A 7 -4.32 -15.66 1.19
C LEU A 7 -5.31 -15.13 0.14
N GLY A 8 -6.02 -16.02 -0.55
CA GLY A 8 -7.04 -15.63 -1.55
C GLY A 8 -8.21 -14.85 -0.92
N THR A 9 -8.69 -15.32 0.24
CA THR A 9 -9.77 -14.65 0.99
C THR A 9 -9.36 -13.26 1.48
N ASN A 10 -8.12 -13.11 1.99
CA ASN A 10 -7.59 -11.80 2.38
C ASN A 10 -7.47 -10.84 1.19
N LYS A 11 -7.00 -11.31 0.03
CA LYS A 11 -6.87 -10.48 -1.18
C LYS A 11 -8.23 -10.01 -1.69
N LEU A 12 -9.26 -10.87 -1.68
CA LEU A 12 -10.64 -10.47 -2.04
C LEU A 12 -11.17 -9.36 -1.12
N SER A 13 -11.00 -9.52 0.20
CA SER A 13 -11.44 -8.50 1.17
C SER A 13 -10.66 -7.18 1.04
N SER A 14 -9.38 -7.25 0.68
CA SER A 14 -8.50 -6.09 0.49
C SER A 14 -8.89 -5.26 -0.73
N ILE A 15 -9.35 -5.90 -1.82
CA ILE A 15 -9.82 -5.21 -3.03
C ILE A 15 -11.05 -4.36 -2.73
N ILE A 16 -12.01 -4.91 -2.00
CA ILE A 16 -13.26 -4.23 -1.65
C ILE A 16 -12.94 -2.98 -0.82
N GLY A 17 -12.17 -3.13 0.26
CA GLY A 17 -11.78 -2.01 1.12
C GLY A 17 -10.92 -0.97 0.39
N THR A 18 -9.91 -1.40 -0.35
CA THR A 18 -8.98 -0.50 -1.04
C THR A 18 -9.68 0.29 -2.16
N SER A 19 -10.56 -0.36 -2.92
CA SER A 19 -11.37 0.29 -3.95
C SER A 19 -12.32 1.32 -3.35
N ALA A 20 -12.96 1.02 -2.21
CA ALA A 20 -13.84 1.95 -1.54
C ALA A 20 -13.11 3.17 -0.95
N ALA A 21 -11.92 2.97 -0.38
CA ALA A 21 -11.06 4.08 0.03
C ALA A 21 -10.66 4.93 -1.18
N ALA A 22 -10.20 4.31 -2.27
CA ALA A 22 -9.80 5.01 -3.49
C ALA A 22 -10.96 5.84 -4.08
N ALA A 23 -12.17 5.27 -4.17
CA ALA A 23 -13.37 5.98 -4.62
C ALA A 23 -13.73 7.15 -3.69
N THR A 24 -13.59 6.97 -2.38
CA THR A 24 -13.84 8.03 -1.39
C THR A 24 -12.85 9.17 -1.56
N TYR A 25 -11.57 8.88 -1.76
CA TYR A 25 -10.54 9.91 -1.99
C TYR A 25 -10.73 10.61 -3.34
N LEU A 26 -11.01 9.87 -4.42
CA LEU A 26 -11.24 10.46 -5.75
C LEU A 26 -12.38 11.46 -5.78
N ARG A 27 -13.44 11.22 -4.98
CA ARG A 27 -14.59 12.13 -4.90
C ARG A 27 -14.34 13.38 -4.06
N ASN A 28 -13.40 13.33 -3.12
CA ASN A 28 -13.27 14.34 -2.06
C ASN A 28 -11.87 14.98 -1.98
N THR A 29 -10.93 14.60 -2.83
CA THR A 29 -9.55 15.10 -2.82
C THR A 29 -9.10 15.39 -4.25
N ARG A 30 -8.40 16.50 -4.46
CA ARG A 30 -7.79 16.82 -5.76
C ARG A 30 -6.56 15.94 -5.97
N ILE A 31 -6.75 14.81 -6.64
CA ILE A 31 -5.69 13.86 -7.00
C ILE A 31 -5.29 14.10 -8.46
N ASP A 32 -3.98 14.12 -8.72
CA ASP A 32 -3.49 14.14 -10.11
C ASP A 32 -3.54 12.74 -10.71
N LEU A 33 -4.63 12.43 -11.39
CA LEU A 33 -4.84 11.17 -12.10
C LEU A 33 -3.80 10.92 -13.19
N ARG A 34 -3.18 11.97 -13.75
CA ARG A 34 -2.12 11.81 -14.76
C ARG A 34 -0.87 11.19 -14.17
N THR A 35 -0.65 11.35 -12.87
CA THR A 35 0.44 10.68 -12.14
C THR A 35 -0.01 9.34 -11.56
N ALA A 36 -1.21 9.30 -10.97
CA ALA A 36 -1.70 8.11 -10.26
C ALA A 36 -1.97 6.92 -11.19
N LEU A 37 -2.54 7.14 -12.39
CA LEU A 37 -2.90 6.06 -13.30
C LEU A 37 -1.67 5.35 -13.91
N PRO A 38 -0.68 6.06 -14.49
CA PRO A 38 0.54 5.41 -14.97
C PRO A 38 1.28 4.66 -13.86
N MET A 39 1.31 5.22 -12.64
CA MET A 39 1.90 4.56 -11.48
C MET A 39 1.12 3.29 -11.09
N ALA A 40 -0.21 3.30 -11.16
CA ALA A 40 -1.05 2.13 -10.91
C ALA A 40 -0.84 1.03 -11.95
N VAL A 41 -0.71 1.37 -13.23
CA VAL A 41 -0.39 0.41 -14.32
C VAL A 41 1.01 -0.17 -14.13
N ALA A 42 1.99 0.68 -13.85
CA ALA A 42 3.35 0.27 -13.52
C ALA A 42 3.38 -0.69 -12.32
N ALA A 43 2.65 -0.38 -11.26
CA ALA A 43 2.55 -1.21 -10.06
C ALA A 43 1.79 -2.51 -10.32
N PHE A 44 0.76 -2.51 -11.17
CA PHE A 44 0.07 -3.72 -11.62
C PHE A 44 1.05 -4.68 -12.30
N ILE A 45 1.87 -4.19 -13.24
CA ILE A 45 2.88 -5.00 -13.93
C ILE A 45 3.92 -5.51 -12.93
N GLY A 46 4.44 -4.62 -12.09
CA GLY A 46 5.41 -4.97 -11.05
C GLY A 46 4.89 -6.05 -10.11
N ALA A 47 3.65 -5.89 -9.61
CA ALA A 47 3.02 -6.87 -8.72
C ALA A 47 2.79 -8.21 -9.39
N GLY A 48 2.45 -8.22 -10.68
CA GLY A 48 2.37 -9.45 -11.44
C GLY A 48 3.70 -10.21 -11.48
N LEU A 49 4.79 -9.51 -11.80
CA LEU A 49 6.14 -10.08 -11.83
C LEU A 49 6.61 -10.55 -10.44
N GLY A 50 6.35 -9.74 -9.40
CA GLY A 50 6.70 -10.08 -8.02
C GLY A 50 5.95 -11.32 -7.52
N ALA A 51 4.65 -11.42 -7.83
CA ALA A 51 3.83 -12.57 -7.44
C ALA A 51 4.27 -13.87 -8.13
N LEU A 52 4.73 -13.79 -9.40
CA LEU A 52 5.30 -14.95 -10.10
C LEU A 52 6.59 -15.45 -9.44
N LEU A 53 7.42 -14.54 -8.93
CA LEU A 53 8.67 -14.90 -8.24
C LEU A 53 8.43 -15.34 -6.78
N ALA A 54 7.33 -14.89 -6.16
CA ALA A 54 6.99 -15.24 -4.79
C ALA A 54 6.84 -16.76 -4.58
N SER A 55 6.42 -17.50 -5.60
CA SER A 55 6.28 -18.96 -5.55
C SER A 55 7.62 -19.72 -5.47
N HIS A 56 8.74 -19.04 -5.69
CA HIS A 56 10.08 -19.65 -5.73
C HIS A 56 10.96 -19.29 -4.52
N ILE A 57 10.51 -18.39 -3.65
CA ILE A 57 11.33 -17.89 -2.52
C ILE A 57 10.61 -18.10 -1.18
N PRO A 58 11.24 -18.74 -0.19
CA PRO A 58 10.65 -18.92 1.13
C PRO A 58 10.33 -17.57 1.80
N ALA A 59 9.07 -17.38 2.18
CA ALA A 59 8.60 -16.14 2.81
C ALA A 59 9.36 -15.78 4.11
N ALA A 60 9.95 -16.77 4.80
CA ALA A 60 10.74 -16.57 6.01
C ALA A 60 11.98 -15.68 5.79
N SER A 61 12.61 -15.77 4.62
CA SER A 61 13.84 -15.02 4.31
C SER A 61 13.62 -13.51 4.19
N PHE A 62 12.39 -13.08 3.90
CA PHE A 62 12.07 -11.66 3.71
C PHE A 62 11.69 -10.92 4.99
N ARG A 63 11.23 -11.64 6.03
CA ARG A 63 10.71 -11.00 7.25
C ARG A 63 11.74 -10.07 7.94
N PRO A 64 13.03 -10.46 8.11
CA PRO A 64 14.02 -9.58 8.74
C PRO A 64 14.32 -8.32 7.90
N ILE A 65 14.36 -8.46 6.57
CA ILE A 65 14.63 -7.35 5.66
C ILE A 65 13.52 -6.29 5.76
N ILE A 66 12.26 -6.73 5.75
CA ILE A 66 11.11 -5.84 5.90
C ILE A 66 11.14 -5.11 7.24
N LEU A 67 11.47 -5.82 8.32
CA LEU A 67 11.56 -5.23 9.66
C LEU A 67 12.56 -4.07 9.67
N VAL A 68 13.77 -4.30 9.16
CA VAL A 68 14.82 -3.27 9.06
C VAL A 68 14.34 -2.09 8.22
N MET A 69 13.71 -2.35 7.07
CA MET A 69 13.18 -1.29 6.20
C MET A 69 12.07 -0.48 6.89
N LEU A 70 11.13 -1.13 7.58
CA LEU A 70 10.05 -0.46 8.31
C LEU A 70 10.60 0.41 9.44
N VAL A 71 11.55 -0.12 10.23
CA VAL A 71 12.22 0.64 11.30
C VAL A 71 12.92 1.87 10.72
N GLY A 72 13.67 1.72 9.63
CA GLY A 72 14.34 2.83 8.95
C GLY A 72 13.37 3.90 8.47
N VAL A 73 12.29 3.50 7.80
CA VAL A 73 11.25 4.41 7.32
C VAL A 73 10.53 5.11 8.47
N TRP A 74 10.21 4.37 9.55
CA TRP A 74 9.56 4.92 10.73
C TRP A 74 10.42 5.96 11.43
N LEU A 75 11.67 5.62 11.72
CA LEU A 75 12.65 6.54 12.32
C LEU A 75 12.83 7.78 11.46
N TRP A 76 13.01 7.61 10.15
CA TRP A 76 13.19 8.74 9.24
C TRP A 76 11.97 9.67 9.21
N THR A 77 10.76 9.11 9.20
CA THR A 77 9.51 9.88 9.23
C THR A 77 9.29 10.57 10.58
N TRP A 78 9.69 9.91 11.67
CA TRP A 78 9.65 10.47 13.02
C TRP A 78 10.59 11.67 13.15
N LEU A 79 11.84 11.52 12.69
CA LEU A 79 12.89 12.53 12.77
C LEU A 79 12.66 13.74 11.85
N LYS A 80 11.78 13.64 10.84
CA LYS A 80 11.44 14.73 9.92
C LYS A 80 9.97 15.19 10.05
N PRO A 81 9.61 15.93 11.12
CA PRO A 81 8.22 16.30 11.40
C PRO A 81 7.57 17.22 10.36
N ALA A 82 8.37 18.02 9.65
CA ALA A 82 7.90 18.88 8.57
C ALA A 82 7.66 18.15 7.24
N MET A 83 8.03 16.87 7.14
CA MET A 83 7.84 16.11 5.90
C MET A 83 6.34 15.92 5.61
N GLY A 84 5.90 16.25 4.40
CA GLY A 84 4.55 15.96 3.90
C GLY A 84 3.41 16.65 4.65
N THR A 85 3.67 17.62 5.53
CA THR A 85 2.65 18.46 6.16
C THR A 85 2.03 19.42 5.14
N VAL A 86 2.87 19.96 4.26
CA VAL A 86 2.49 20.79 3.10
C VAL A 86 3.00 20.11 1.82
N GLU A 87 2.24 20.23 0.73
CA GLU A 87 2.66 19.73 -0.58
C GLU A 87 3.79 20.61 -1.12
N GLN A 88 4.91 19.99 -1.51
CA GLN A 88 6.04 20.63 -2.16
C GLN A 88 6.51 19.72 -3.28
N LEU A 89 5.82 19.80 -4.44
CA LEU A 89 6.11 18.96 -5.58
C LEU A 89 7.56 19.14 -6.02
N ARG A 90 8.34 18.06 -5.96
CA ARG A 90 9.78 18.11 -6.26
C ARG A 90 10.09 18.33 -7.74
N TRP A 91 9.15 18.01 -8.62
CA TRP A 91 9.34 17.97 -10.08
C TRP A 91 8.13 18.49 -10.88
N GLU A 92 7.45 19.50 -10.35
CA GLU A 92 6.23 20.05 -10.97
C GLU A 92 6.42 20.38 -12.47
N GLY A 93 5.57 19.82 -13.33
CA GLY A 93 5.57 20.06 -14.79
C GLY A 93 6.68 19.38 -15.60
N GLN A 94 7.58 18.60 -14.99
CA GLN A 94 8.72 18.00 -15.70
C GLN A 94 8.45 16.54 -16.12
N ARG A 95 8.93 16.11 -17.30
CA ARG A 95 8.89 14.69 -17.74
C ARG A 95 9.48 13.73 -16.70
N ARG A 96 10.43 14.21 -15.90
CA ARG A 96 11.09 13.48 -14.82
C ARG A 96 10.13 13.06 -13.71
N HIS A 97 9.06 13.81 -13.45
CA HIS A 97 8.01 13.48 -12.47
C HIS A 97 7.34 12.15 -12.79
N TYR A 98 6.87 12.00 -14.03
CA TYR A 98 6.20 10.79 -14.50
C TYR A 98 7.16 9.59 -14.57
N GLY A 99 8.41 9.82 -14.95
CA GLY A 99 9.45 8.78 -14.94
C GLY A 99 9.70 8.23 -13.53
N VAL A 100 9.83 9.10 -12.52
CA VAL A 100 9.99 8.68 -11.12
C VAL A 100 8.74 7.97 -10.62
N ALA A 101 7.54 8.46 -10.94
CA ALA A 101 6.28 7.82 -10.55
C ALA A 101 6.14 6.39 -11.12
N VAL A 102 6.48 6.19 -12.39
CA VAL A 102 6.44 4.87 -13.04
C VAL A 102 7.47 3.92 -12.44
N ILE A 103 8.71 4.35 -12.24
CA ILE A 103 9.77 3.52 -11.64
C ILE A 103 9.39 3.14 -10.20
N ALA A 104 8.90 4.11 -9.42
CA ALA A 104 8.40 3.88 -8.08
C ALA A 104 7.23 2.89 -8.07
N GLY A 105 6.28 3.07 -9.00
CA GLY A 105 5.14 2.17 -9.18
C GLY A 105 5.58 0.74 -9.46
N LEU A 106 6.46 0.54 -10.44
CA LEU A 106 7.02 -0.78 -10.78
C LEU A 106 7.73 -1.43 -9.59
N GLY A 107 8.65 -0.71 -8.93
CA GLY A 107 9.43 -1.24 -7.82
C GLY A 107 8.58 -1.59 -6.60
N ILE A 108 7.64 -0.73 -6.24
CA ILE A 108 6.75 -1.00 -5.11
C ILE A 108 5.70 -2.05 -5.46
N GLY A 109 5.19 -2.05 -6.68
CA GLY A 109 4.31 -3.11 -7.17
C GLY A 109 5.00 -4.46 -7.07
N PHE A 110 6.25 -4.55 -7.53
CA PHE A 110 7.07 -5.75 -7.40
C PHE A 110 7.23 -6.21 -5.96
N TYR A 111 7.55 -5.28 -5.05
CA TYR A 111 7.58 -5.56 -3.61
C TYR A 111 6.23 -6.05 -3.05
N ASP A 112 5.12 -5.44 -3.48
CA ASP A 112 3.76 -5.80 -3.05
C ASP A 112 3.35 -7.20 -3.52
N GLY A 113 3.72 -7.53 -4.76
CA GLY A 113 3.47 -8.84 -5.34
C GLY A 113 4.33 -9.94 -4.73
N LEU A 114 5.60 -9.62 -4.42
CA LEU A 114 6.57 -10.57 -3.88
C LEU A 114 6.30 -10.89 -2.41
N ILE A 115 6.04 -9.86 -1.59
CA ILE A 115 6.04 -10.00 -0.13
C ILE A 115 4.78 -9.44 0.50
N GLY A 116 4.43 -8.16 0.26
CA GLY A 116 3.13 -7.56 0.61
C GLY A 116 3.00 -6.77 1.93
N PRO A 117 3.59 -7.14 3.09
CA PRO A 117 3.51 -6.34 4.31
C PRO A 117 4.11 -4.96 4.16
N GLY A 118 3.42 -3.94 4.68
CA GLY A 118 3.95 -2.57 4.71
C GLY A 118 3.96 -1.84 3.37
N THR A 119 3.48 -2.44 2.27
CA THR A 119 3.45 -1.79 0.94
C THR A 119 2.80 -0.42 0.99
N GLY A 120 1.64 -0.31 1.64
CA GLY A 120 0.95 0.99 1.77
C GLY A 120 1.82 2.04 2.46
N SER A 121 2.66 1.63 3.41
CA SER A 121 3.55 2.54 4.13
C SER A 121 4.76 2.96 3.29
N PHE A 122 5.39 2.00 2.59
CA PHE A 122 6.49 2.29 1.68
C PHE A 122 6.04 3.17 0.52
N LEU A 123 4.90 2.85 -0.07
CA LEU A 123 4.33 3.61 -1.17
C LEU A 123 3.99 5.03 -0.74
N LEU A 124 3.39 5.20 0.43
CA LEU A 124 3.12 6.51 0.99
C LEU A 124 4.42 7.32 1.12
N ILE A 125 5.50 6.74 1.65
CA ILE A 125 6.76 7.44 1.84
C ILE A 125 7.48 7.73 0.54
N VAL A 126 7.42 6.84 -0.45
CA VAL A 126 7.96 7.12 -1.79
C VAL A 126 7.20 8.25 -2.46
N LEU A 127 5.88 8.34 -2.26
CA LEU A 127 5.07 9.46 -2.76
C LEU A 127 5.38 10.78 -2.03
N VAL A 128 5.52 10.75 -0.71
CA VAL A 128 5.83 11.95 0.09
C VAL A 128 7.25 12.43 -0.16
N ALA A 129 8.24 11.53 -0.05
CA ALA A 129 9.64 11.89 -0.13
C ALA A 129 10.17 11.94 -1.58
N GLY A 130 9.66 11.08 -2.45
CA GLY A 130 9.98 11.11 -3.88
C GLY A 130 9.25 12.26 -4.54
N LEU A 131 7.92 12.19 -4.65
CA LEU A 131 7.14 13.14 -5.45
C LEU A 131 6.82 14.45 -4.72
N GLY A 132 7.04 14.53 -3.40
CA GLY A 132 6.78 15.75 -2.63
C GLY A 132 5.31 15.94 -2.26
N LEU A 133 4.50 14.88 -2.32
CA LEU A 133 3.09 14.93 -1.98
C LEU A 133 2.89 15.13 -0.47
N SER A 134 1.79 15.77 -0.09
CA SER A 134 1.34 15.76 1.31
C SER A 134 0.93 14.35 1.73
N PHE A 135 1.00 14.01 3.03
CA PHE A 135 0.55 12.68 3.53
C PHE A 135 -0.88 12.35 3.11
N LEU A 136 -1.78 13.34 3.08
CA LEU A 136 -3.16 13.13 2.61
C LEU A 136 -3.21 12.75 1.12
N LYS A 137 -2.54 13.53 0.26
CA LYS A 137 -2.51 13.25 -1.19
C LYS A 137 -1.74 11.97 -1.50
N ALA A 138 -0.64 11.72 -0.81
CA ALA A 138 0.12 10.49 -0.90
C ALA A 138 -0.74 9.28 -0.50
N SER A 139 -1.49 9.36 0.60
CA SER A 139 -2.42 8.29 0.99
C SER A 139 -3.51 8.07 -0.06
N ALA A 140 -4.03 9.14 -0.67
CA ALA A 140 -5.04 9.05 -1.71
C ALA A 140 -4.51 8.37 -2.98
N THR A 141 -3.38 8.86 -3.51
CA THR A 141 -2.68 8.26 -4.66
C THR A 141 -2.28 6.82 -4.36
N ALA A 142 -1.83 6.52 -3.14
CA ALA A 142 -1.46 5.18 -2.74
C ALA A 142 -2.61 4.18 -2.82
N LYS A 143 -3.83 4.59 -2.43
CA LYS A 143 -4.99 3.72 -2.55
C LYS A 143 -5.33 3.41 -4.01
N ILE A 144 -5.18 4.37 -4.93
CA ILE A 144 -5.39 4.12 -6.37
C ILE A 144 -4.34 3.14 -6.91
N VAL A 145 -3.07 3.32 -6.56
CA VAL A 145 -2.00 2.41 -7.00
C VAL A 145 -2.21 1.00 -6.43
N ASN A 146 -2.62 0.91 -5.17
CA ASN A 146 -2.94 -0.37 -4.54
C ASN A 146 -4.18 -1.06 -5.14
N VAL A 147 -5.12 -0.32 -5.74
CA VAL A 147 -6.18 -0.98 -6.52
C VAL A 147 -5.55 -1.73 -7.69
N GLY A 148 -4.59 -1.12 -8.39
CA GLY A 148 -3.83 -1.77 -9.46
C GLY A 148 -3.12 -3.05 -9.00
N THR A 149 -2.32 -2.97 -7.93
CA THR A 149 -1.59 -4.14 -7.43
C THR A 149 -2.52 -5.25 -6.93
N ASN A 150 -3.63 -4.88 -6.27
CA ASN A 150 -4.62 -5.85 -5.81
C ASN A 150 -5.37 -6.51 -6.98
N ILE A 151 -5.65 -5.80 -8.08
CA ILE A 151 -6.22 -6.41 -9.30
C ILE A 151 -5.23 -7.39 -9.91
N ALA A 152 -3.93 -7.04 -10.01
CA ALA A 152 -2.90 -7.97 -10.49
C ALA A 152 -2.86 -9.25 -9.66
N ALA A 153 -2.87 -9.11 -8.33
CA ALA A 153 -2.92 -10.23 -7.40
C ALA A 153 -4.21 -11.05 -7.56
N LEU A 154 -5.37 -10.42 -7.76
CA LEU A 154 -6.62 -11.14 -8.00
C LEU A 154 -6.58 -11.95 -9.29
N ILE A 155 -5.98 -11.41 -10.36
CA ILE A 155 -5.85 -12.16 -11.61
C ILE A 155 -4.97 -13.39 -11.36
N ILE A 156 -3.82 -13.24 -10.74
CA ILE A 156 -2.86 -14.35 -10.55
C ILE A 156 -3.39 -15.40 -9.55
N PHE A 157 -3.95 -14.96 -8.41
CA PHE A 157 -4.43 -15.86 -7.36
C PHE A 157 -5.89 -16.28 -7.51
N GLY A 158 -6.71 -15.51 -8.24
CA GLY A 158 -8.11 -15.86 -8.50
C GLY A 158 -8.26 -17.07 -9.39
N PHE A 159 -7.33 -17.28 -10.34
CA PHE A 159 -7.33 -18.48 -11.19
C PHE A 159 -6.84 -19.76 -10.47
N THR A 160 -6.23 -19.65 -9.28
CA THR A 160 -5.75 -20.82 -8.51
C THR A 160 -6.79 -21.40 -7.54
N GLY A 161 -8.05 -20.93 -7.59
CA GLY A 161 -9.22 -21.63 -7.01
C GLY A 161 -9.36 -21.62 -5.48
N SER A 162 -8.50 -20.92 -4.75
CA SER A 162 -8.43 -20.95 -3.28
C SER A 162 -9.10 -19.72 -2.64
N VAL A 163 -10.41 -19.52 -2.83
CA VAL A 163 -11.13 -18.36 -2.28
C VAL A 163 -12.37 -18.80 -1.50
N LEU A 164 -12.40 -18.53 -0.20
CA LEU A 164 -13.59 -18.72 0.63
C LEU A 164 -14.51 -17.52 0.47
N TRP A 165 -15.35 -17.55 -0.56
CA TRP A 165 -16.20 -16.43 -0.98
C TRP A 165 -17.04 -15.82 0.15
N LEU A 166 -17.68 -16.65 0.98
CA LEU A 166 -18.52 -16.16 2.08
C LEU A 166 -17.71 -15.41 3.15
N LEU A 167 -16.57 -15.96 3.55
CA LEU A 167 -15.64 -15.34 4.50
C LEU A 167 -15.01 -14.07 3.91
N GLY A 168 -14.64 -14.10 2.63
CA GLY A 168 -14.06 -12.97 1.92
C GLY A 168 -15.04 -11.81 1.75
N LEU A 169 -16.32 -12.10 1.53
CA LEU A 169 -17.39 -11.08 1.45
C LEU A 169 -17.68 -10.45 2.81
N LEU A 170 -17.74 -11.23 3.90
CA LEU A 170 -17.91 -10.69 5.26
C LEU A 170 -16.74 -9.80 5.65
N MET A 171 -15.50 -10.27 5.45
CA MET A 171 -14.30 -9.47 5.67
C MET A 171 -14.27 -8.23 4.76
N GLY A 172 -14.72 -8.38 3.52
CA GLY A 172 -14.86 -7.31 2.54
C GLY A 172 -15.82 -6.22 3.01
N ALA A 173 -16.97 -6.58 3.58
CA ALA A 173 -17.94 -5.63 4.13
C ALA A 173 -17.36 -4.85 5.32
N CYS A 174 -16.69 -5.52 6.25
CA CYS A 174 -15.99 -4.85 7.36
C CYS A 174 -14.88 -3.91 6.84
N ASN A 175 -14.08 -4.38 5.88
CA ASN A 175 -13.03 -3.57 5.24
C ASN A 175 -13.60 -2.36 4.49
N LEU A 176 -14.76 -2.51 3.83
CA LEU A 176 -15.45 -1.43 3.14
C LEU A 176 -15.79 -0.31 4.12
N VAL A 177 -16.44 -0.65 5.23
CA VAL A 177 -16.86 0.31 6.25
C VAL A 177 -15.65 1.00 6.87
N GLY A 178 -14.64 0.24 7.28
CA GLY A 178 -13.40 0.78 7.84
C GLY A 178 -12.65 1.68 6.85
N ALA A 179 -12.60 1.29 5.57
CA ALA A 179 -11.96 2.05 4.51
C ALA A 179 -12.65 3.40 4.24
N VAL A 180 -13.99 3.41 4.18
CA VAL A 180 -14.76 4.64 3.96
C VAL A 180 -14.64 5.58 5.16
N ILE A 181 -14.80 5.07 6.39
CA ILE A 181 -14.65 5.88 7.61
C ILE A 181 -13.22 6.41 7.71
N GLY A 182 -12.21 5.57 7.49
CA GLY A 182 -10.81 5.95 7.52
C GLY A 182 -10.48 7.04 6.49
N ALA A 183 -10.91 6.86 5.24
CA ALA A 183 -10.70 7.86 4.18
C ALA A 183 -11.41 9.18 4.50
N ARG A 184 -12.68 9.15 4.94
CA ARG A 184 -13.40 10.37 5.35
C ARG A 184 -12.72 11.09 6.50
N THR A 185 -12.26 10.35 7.51
CA THR A 185 -11.56 10.92 8.66
C THR A 185 -10.22 11.54 8.26
N ALA A 186 -9.48 10.88 7.36
CA ALA A 186 -8.24 11.42 6.80
C ALA A 186 -8.47 12.73 6.03
N ILE A 187 -9.51 12.78 5.21
CA ILE A 187 -9.90 14.00 4.48
C ILE A 187 -10.29 15.11 5.46
N ALA A 188 -11.10 14.81 6.47
CA ALA A 188 -11.58 15.79 7.44
C ALA A 188 -10.47 16.35 8.34
N LYS A 189 -9.51 15.52 8.76
CA LYS A 189 -8.44 15.90 9.70
C LYS A 189 -7.12 16.28 9.04
N GLY A 190 -6.98 16.08 7.73
CA GLY A 190 -5.85 16.55 6.94
C GLY A 190 -4.55 15.77 7.14
N SER A 191 -3.46 16.32 6.57
CA SER A 191 -2.17 15.66 6.41
C SER A 191 -1.50 15.27 7.73
N GLU A 192 -1.58 16.12 8.75
CA GLU A 192 -0.98 15.82 10.05
C GLU A 192 -1.60 14.62 10.74
N PHE A 193 -2.93 14.47 10.64
CA PHE A 193 -3.62 13.32 11.19
C PHE A 193 -3.18 12.04 10.48
N VAL A 194 -3.11 12.06 9.15
CA VAL A 194 -2.62 10.93 8.36
C VAL A 194 -1.19 10.56 8.74
N ARG A 195 -0.31 11.54 8.97
CA ARG A 195 1.06 11.31 9.44
C ARG A 195 1.10 10.65 10.82
N ARG A 196 0.32 11.13 11.78
CA ARG A 196 0.26 10.53 13.13
C ARG A 196 -0.24 9.09 13.07
N VAL A 197 -1.31 8.83 12.33
CA VAL A 197 -1.84 7.48 12.13
C VAL A 197 -0.81 6.58 11.44
N PHE A 198 -0.11 7.08 10.42
CA PHE A 198 0.96 6.35 9.75
C PHE A 198 2.05 5.91 10.73
N LEU A 199 2.56 6.82 11.58
CA LEU A 199 3.60 6.49 12.56
C LEU A 199 3.12 5.43 13.57
N VAL A 200 1.88 5.53 14.04
CA VAL A 200 1.30 4.53 14.95
C VAL A 200 1.16 3.17 14.27
N VAL A 201 0.57 3.13 13.06
CA VAL A 201 0.34 1.87 12.33
C VAL A 201 1.66 1.19 11.96
N VAL A 202 2.67 1.96 11.53
CA VAL A 202 3.99 1.40 11.21
C VAL A 202 4.70 0.90 12.47
N ALA A 203 4.60 1.61 13.61
CA ALA A 203 5.13 1.11 14.88
C ALA A 203 4.49 -0.23 15.28
N LEU A 204 3.15 -0.33 15.18
CA LEU A 204 2.44 -1.58 15.46
C LEU A 204 2.84 -2.71 14.51
N LEU A 205 3.04 -2.41 13.22
CA LEU A 205 3.55 -3.38 12.25
C LEU A 205 4.96 -3.86 12.59
N ILE A 206 5.85 -2.96 13.01
CA ILE A 206 7.21 -3.31 13.45
C ILE A 206 7.14 -4.24 14.66
N LEU A 207 6.32 -3.91 15.67
CA LEU A 207 6.17 -4.74 16.88
C LEU A 207 5.64 -6.13 16.55
N ARG A 208 4.61 -6.21 15.69
CA ARG A 208 4.06 -7.49 15.23
C ARG A 208 5.11 -8.31 14.49
N LEU A 209 5.83 -7.70 13.54
CA LEU A 209 6.80 -8.41 12.72
C LEU A 209 8.03 -8.84 13.54
N ALA A 210 8.46 -8.01 14.51
CA ALA A 210 9.50 -8.37 15.47
C ALA A 210 9.08 -9.56 16.34
N TRP A 211 7.81 -9.57 16.79
CA TRP A 211 7.25 -10.71 17.53
C TRP A 211 7.26 -11.99 16.69
N ASP A 212 6.79 -11.94 15.45
CA ASP A 212 6.76 -13.11 14.55
C ASP A 212 8.18 -13.67 14.28
N VAL A 213 9.19 -12.80 14.17
CA VAL A 213 10.61 -13.17 13.99
C VAL A 213 11.19 -13.79 15.27
N LEU A 214 10.90 -13.22 16.45
CA LEU A 214 11.41 -13.70 17.73
C LEU A 214 10.72 -14.99 18.20
N ALA A 215 9.44 -15.18 17.87
CA ALA A 215 8.65 -16.34 18.24
C ALA A 215 8.92 -17.58 17.37
N GLY A 216 9.76 -17.47 16.32
CA GLY A 216 10.21 -18.61 15.52
C GLY A 216 9.13 -19.27 14.64
N SER A 217 8.17 -18.50 14.14
CA SER A 217 7.12 -18.96 13.19
C SER A 217 7.40 -18.58 11.74
#